data_AF-A0A818E1W7-F1
#
_entry.id   AF-A0A818E1W7-F1
#
_cell.length_a   1.000
_cell.length_b   1.000
_cell.length_c   1.000
_cell.angle_alpha   90.00
_cell.angle_beta   90.00
_cell.angle_gamma   90.00
#
_symmetry.space_group_name_H-M   'P 1'
#
loop_
_entity.id
_entity.type
_entity.pdbx_description
1 polymer ?
#
loop_
_entity_poly.entity_id
_entity_poly.type
_entity_poly.pdbx_seq_one_letter_code
_entity_poly.pdbx_strand_id
1 'polypeptide(L)'
;MKGRSLGALGTRFADVSNSKSLKRCEWSQTAPRWRRTRCGLCFEGICTNSECEAYNKNVIIPIGYKKFDILCDPDDTTTVCPVCKNFVQPTNCGFNNCWWRFQGIKQEGDDIRKAPKRCSSEWKQADNAYHYFDQLTSELVTWKQLILEAVKNKPT
;
A
#
# COMPACT_ATOMS: atom_id res chain seq x y z
N MET A 1 -8.78 -35.60 -5.00
CA MET A 1 -7.63 -35.41 -4.08
C MET A 1 -7.42 -33.90 -3.92
N LYS A 2 -7.60 -33.36 -2.71
CA LYS A 2 -7.50 -31.92 -2.44
C LYS A 2 -6.02 -31.51 -2.47
N GLY A 3 -5.66 -30.62 -3.40
CA GLY A 3 -4.32 -30.07 -3.53
C GLY A 3 -3.91 -29.36 -2.24
N ARG A 4 -2.69 -29.66 -1.80
CA ARG A 4 -2.01 -29.04 -0.66
C ARG A 4 -2.01 -27.51 -0.82
N SER A 5 -2.57 -26.78 0.15
CA SER A 5 -2.36 -25.33 0.23
C SER A 5 -0.90 -25.11 0.64
N LEU A 6 -0.06 -24.66 -0.30
CA LEU A 6 1.12 -23.90 0.10
C LEU A 6 0.59 -22.71 0.89
N GLY A 7 0.86 -22.64 2.19
CA GLY A 7 0.64 -21.41 2.94
C GLY A 7 1.41 -20.32 2.20
N ALA A 8 0.69 -19.39 1.57
CA ALA A 8 1.28 -18.41 0.67
C ALA A 8 2.50 -17.76 1.34
N LEU A 9 3.61 -17.60 0.61
CA LEU A 9 4.86 -17.06 1.16
C LEU A 9 4.67 -15.65 1.78
N GLY A 10 3.55 -14.98 1.52
CA GLY A 10 3.26 -13.62 1.96
C GLY A 10 3.87 -12.63 0.98
N THR A 11 3.61 -11.34 1.20
CA THR A 11 4.14 -10.25 0.39
C THR A 11 4.91 -9.26 1.26
N ARG A 12 6.00 -8.70 0.72
CA ARG A 12 6.75 -7.63 1.39
C ARG A 12 6.11 -6.29 1.11
N PHE A 13 5.67 -5.62 2.17
CA PHE A 13 5.00 -4.34 2.08
C PHE A 13 5.34 -3.48 3.30
N ALA A 14 5.11 -2.18 3.22
CA ALA A 14 5.28 -1.27 4.35
C ALA A 14 4.61 -1.79 5.62
N ASP A 15 5.24 -1.54 6.77
CA ASP A 15 4.68 -1.91 8.07
C ASP A 15 3.58 -0.92 8.48
N VAL A 16 2.38 -1.10 7.94
CA VAL A 16 1.24 -0.21 8.21
C VAL A 16 0.76 -0.25 9.67
N SER A 17 1.23 -1.24 10.44
CA SER A 17 0.97 -1.34 11.88
C SER A 17 1.88 -0.44 12.73
N ASN A 18 3.01 0.02 12.17
CA ASN A 18 3.92 0.95 12.84
C ASN A 18 3.45 2.40 12.64
N SER A 19 2.68 2.94 13.59
CA SER A 19 2.20 4.32 13.51
C SER A 19 3.31 5.37 13.54
N LYS A 20 4.52 5.05 14.03
CA LYS A 20 5.64 6.01 14.11
C LYS A 20 6.23 6.36 12.74
N SER A 21 6.09 5.46 11.76
CA SER A 21 6.56 5.69 10.39
C SER A 21 5.53 6.39 9.52
N LEU A 22 4.29 6.57 9.99
CA LEU A 22 3.30 7.38 9.27
C LEU A 22 3.71 8.85 9.30
N LYS A 23 4.02 9.40 8.12
CA LYS A 23 4.38 10.80 7.92
C LYS A 23 3.31 11.52 7.12
N ARG A 24 3.19 12.82 7.34
CA ARG A 24 2.31 13.73 6.61
C ARG A 24 3.16 14.63 5.72
N CYS A 25 2.85 14.69 4.43
CA CYS A 25 3.53 15.50 3.44
C CYS A 25 2.55 16.47 2.78
N GLU A 26 2.90 17.75 2.79
CA GLU A 26 2.11 18.80 2.15
C GLU A 26 2.11 18.68 0.62
N TRP A 27 1.06 19.21 -0.01
CA TRP A 27 0.92 19.15 -1.45
C TRP A 27 1.97 19.98 -2.19
N SER A 28 2.50 19.41 -3.27
CA SER A 28 3.33 20.13 -4.23
C SER A 28 2.49 20.59 -5.42
N GLN A 29 2.68 21.84 -5.85
CA GLN A 29 2.06 22.39 -7.07
C GLN A 29 2.74 21.90 -8.35
N THR A 30 3.94 21.32 -8.25
CA THR A 30 4.79 20.93 -9.39
C THR A 30 5.07 19.43 -9.42
N ALA A 31 4.20 18.62 -8.81
CA ALA A 31 4.37 17.18 -8.77
C ALA A 31 4.41 16.57 -10.18
N PRO A 32 5.42 15.72 -10.49
CA PRO A 32 5.49 15.04 -11.78
C PRO A 32 4.30 14.11 -11.97
N ARG A 33 3.98 13.76 -13.23
CA ARG A 33 2.77 12.99 -13.58
C ARG A 33 2.65 11.67 -12.81
N TRP A 34 3.77 11.00 -12.56
CA TRP A 34 3.80 9.74 -11.82
C TRP A 34 3.69 9.87 -10.29
N ARG A 35 3.61 11.09 -9.74
CA ARG A 35 3.41 11.35 -8.30
C ARG A 35 2.08 12.03 -7.99
N ARG A 36 1.17 12.15 -8.97
CA ARG A 36 -0.15 12.76 -8.73
C ARG A 36 -1.08 11.77 -8.03
N THR A 37 -1.85 12.26 -7.06
CA THR A 37 -2.73 11.45 -6.22
C THR A 37 -4.20 11.67 -6.58
N ARG A 38 -5.08 10.85 -5.99
CA ARG A 38 -6.52 11.12 -5.84
C ARG A 38 -6.91 10.83 -4.40
N CYS A 39 -8.03 11.40 -3.94
CA CYS A 39 -8.55 11.15 -2.60
C CYS A 39 -8.77 9.65 -2.34
N GLY A 40 -8.46 9.20 -1.13
CA GLY A 40 -8.53 7.79 -0.73
C GLY A 40 -7.17 7.12 -0.62
N LEU A 41 -7.17 5.81 -0.84
CA LEU A 41 -5.98 4.97 -0.87
C LEU A 41 -5.17 5.22 -2.14
N CYS A 42 -3.86 5.29 -1.98
CA CYS A 42 -2.86 5.31 -3.03
C CYS A 42 -1.82 4.23 -2.74
N PHE A 43 -1.39 3.50 -3.77
CA PHE A 43 -0.20 2.64 -3.67
C PHE A 43 1.04 3.32 -4.21
N GLU A 44 2.19 2.83 -3.76
CA GLU A 44 3.49 3.24 -4.23
C GLU A 44 4.32 2.02 -4.62
N GLY A 45 5.07 2.16 -5.72
CA GLY A 45 5.92 1.10 -6.27
C GLY A 45 6.81 1.63 -7.38
N ILE A 46 7.79 0.83 -7.82
CA ILE A 46 8.75 1.25 -8.85
C ILE A 46 8.24 0.86 -10.23
N CYS A 47 8.18 1.82 -11.16
CA CYS A 47 7.90 1.51 -12.56
C CYS A 47 9.13 0.87 -13.21
N THR A 48 8.96 -0.33 -13.76
CA THR A 48 10.03 -1.15 -14.36
C THR A 48 10.05 -1.12 -15.88
N ASN A 49 9.11 -0.43 -16.52
CA ASN A 49 9.11 -0.25 -17.97
C ASN A 49 10.18 0.76 -18.39
N SER A 50 11.21 0.31 -19.13
CA SER A 50 12.35 1.13 -19.58
C SER A 50 11.94 2.29 -20.48
N GLU A 51 10.84 2.15 -21.22
CA GLU A 51 10.35 3.16 -22.17
C GLU A 51 9.48 4.24 -21.49
N CYS A 52 9.20 4.08 -20.19
CA CYS A 52 8.36 5.00 -19.45
C CYS A 52 9.18 6.19 -18.91
N GLU A 53 8.63 7.40 -18.99
CA GLU A 53 9.18 8.59 -18.33
C GLU A 53 9.43 8.37 -16.82
N ALA A 54 8.65 7.49 -16.20
CA ALA A 54 8.76 7.12 -14.80
C ALA A 54 9.65 5.89 -14.54
N TYR A 55 10.43 5.41 -15.51
CA TYR A 55 11.33 4.27 -15.33
C TYR A 55 12.26 4.44 -14.13
N ASN A 56 12.33 3.43 -13.27
CA ASN A 56 13.06 3.44 -12.00
C ASN A 56 12.67 4.58 -11.05
N LYS A 57 11.48 5.16 -11.21
CA LYS A 57 10.89 6.11 -10.27
C LYS A 57 9.82 5.43 -9.45
N ASN A 58 9.68 5.87 -8.20
CA ASN A 58 8.56 5.51 -7.35
C ASN A 58 7.30 6.26 -7.84
N VAL A 59 6.29 5.52 -8.29
CA VAL A 59 5.05 6.05 -8.83
C VAL A 59 3.92 5.91 -7.80
N ILE A 60 3.03 6.89 -7.76
CA ILE A 60 1.78 6.82 -7.01
C ILE A 60 0.68 6.27 -7.92
N ILE A 61 -0.01 5.24 -7.42
CA ILE A 61 -1.11 4.55 -8.09
C ILE A 61 -2.40 4.87 -7.32
N PRO A 62 -3.25 5.79 -7.82
CA PRO A 62 -4.46 6.17 -7.11
C PRO A 62 -5.51 5.05 -7.17
N ILE A 63 -5.90 4.51 -6.01
CA ILE A 63 -6.91 3.44 -5.89
C ILE A 63 -8.28 4.00 -5.51
N GLY A 64 -8.30 5.05 -4.67
CA GLY A 64 -9.51 5.73 -4.26
C GLY A 64 -10.14 5.17 -2.98
N TYR A 65 -11.45 5.34 -2.83
CA TYR A 65 -12.21 4.82 -1.70
C TYR A 65 -12.59 3.36 -1.94
N LYS A 66 -11.75 2.44 -1.48
CA LYS A 66 -11.93 1.00 -1.72
C LYS A 66 -11.38 0.18 -0.55
N LYS A 67 -11.90 -1.04 -0.42
CA LYS A 67 -11.24 -2.15 0.29
C LYS A 67 -10.34 -2.88 -0.70
N PHE A 68 -9.10 -3.15 -0.31
CA PHE A 68 -8.08 -3.73 -1.20
C PHE A 68 -7.21 -4.73 -0.43
N ASP A 69 -7.14 -5.98 -0.90
CA ASP A 69 -6.24 -7.00 -0.37
C ASP A 69 -4.93 -7.04 -1.18
N ILE A 70 -3.81 -6.69 -0.54
CA ILE A 70 -2.48 -6.57 -1.18
C ILE A 70 -1.97 -7.89 -1.77
N LEU A 71 -2.51 -9.04 -1.34
CA LEU A 71 -2.10 -10.34 -1.87
C LEU A 71 -3.00 -10.82 -3.01
N CYS A 72 -4.26 -10.35 -3.07
CA CYS A 72 -5.27 -10.91 -3.97
C CYS A 72 -5.69 -9.97 -5.10
N ASP A 73 -5.70 -8.67 -4.84
CA ASP A 73 -6.27 -7.66 -5.74
C ASP A 73 -5.28 -7.01 -6.72
N PRO A 74 -3.94 -6.97 -6.52
CA PRO A 74 -3.02 -6.44 -7.53
C PRO A 74 -3.05 -7.26 -8.82
N ASP A 75 -3.29 -6.58 -9.94
CA ASP A 75 -3.20 -7.13 -11.28
C ASP A 75 -2.80 -6.03 -12.29
N ASP A 76 -2.71 -6.40 -13.56
CA ASP A 76 -2.33 -5.55 -14.69
C ASP A 76 -3.35 -4.45 -15.05
N THR A 77 -4.45 -4.35 -14.30
CA THR A 77 -5.47 -3.31 -14.43
C THR A 77 -5.62 -2.46 -13.17
N THR A 78 -5.37 -3.02 -11.98
CA THR A 78 -5.59 -2.35 -10.70
C THR A 78 -4.36 -1.60 -10.20
N THR A 79 -3.17 -2.19 -10.33
CA THR A 79 -1.91 -1.64 -9.79
C THR A 79 -0.96 -1.32 -10.93
N VAL A 80 -1.28 -0.26 -11.66
CA VAL A 80 -0.55 0.12 -12.87
C VAL A 80 0.14 1.47 -12.73
N CYS A 81 1.27 1.63 -13.43
CA CYS A 81 1.93 2.92 -13.55
C CYS A 81 0.95 3.96 -14.14
N PRO A 82 0.76 5.13 -13.51
CA PRO A 82 -0.17 6.14 -14.01
C PRO A 82 0.22 6.68 -15.39
N VAL A 83 1.49 6.55 -15.78
CA VAL A 83 2.04 7.04 -17.06
C VAL A 83 1.92 5.97 -18.15
N CYS A 84 2.59 4.81 -18.00
CA CYS A 84 2.66 3.80 -19.06
C CYS A 84 1.61 2.68 -18.95
N LYS A 85 0.85 2.62 -17.86
CA LYS A 85 -0.17 1.57 -17.59
C LYS A 85 0.35 0.15 -17.42
N ASN A 86 1.67 -0.08 -17.40
CA ASN A 86 2.21 -1.39 -17.04
C ASN A 86 2.01 -1.68 -15.55
N PHE A 87 1.86 -2.96 -15.21
CA PHE A 87 1.82 -3.44 -13.83
C PHE A 87 3.01 -2.91 -13.01
N VAL A 88 2.72 -2.49 -11.78
CA VAL A 88 3.68 -2.04 -10.78
C VAL A 88 3.37 -2.76 -9.48
N GLN A 89 4.32 -3.55 -8.99
CA GLN A 89 4.22 -4.21 -7.69
C GLN A 89 4.16 -3.16 -6.57
N PRO A 90 3.05 -3.07 -5.80
CA PRO A 90 2.99 -2.18 -4.64
C PRO A 90 3.95 -2.64 -3.56
N THR A 91 4.70 -1.70 -2.98
CA THR A 91 5.57 -1.93 -1.82
C THR A 91 5.22 -1.01 -0.64
N ASN A 92 4.42 0.03 -0.89
CA ASN A 92 3.99 0.99 0.11
C ASN A 92 2.61 1.57 -0.23
N CYS A 93 2.03 2.33 0.69
CA CYS A 93 0.77 3.04 0.49
C CYS A 93 0.80 4.44 1.10
N GLY A 94 -0.15 5.25 0.64
CA GLY A 94 -0.53 6.48 1.30
C GLY A 94 -2.03 6.71 1.25
N PHE A 95 -2.47 7.67 2.06
CA PHE A 95 -3.86 8.05 2.27
C PHE A 95 -3.99 9.56 2.23
N ASN A 96 -5.08 10.07 1.67
CA ASN A 96 -5.39 11.49 1.69
C ASN A 96 -6.88 11.73 1.57
N ASN A 97 -7.41 12.73 2.28
CA ASN A 97 -8.82 13.12 2.21
C ASN A 97 -9.77 11.91 2.39
N CYS A 98 -9.51 11.06 3.39
CA CYS A 98 -10.26 9.84 3.65
C CYS A 98 -10.19 9.39 5.11
N TRP A 99 -11.07 8.46 5.47
CA TRP A 99 -10.91 7.61 6.64
C TRP A 99 -10.34 6.28 6.21
N TRP A 100 -9.38 5.73 6.95
CA TRP A 100 -8.75 4.48 6.60
C TRP A 100 -8.50 3.58 7.80
N ARG A 101 -8.43 2.27 7.56
CA ARG A 101 -7.98 1.27 8.52
C ARG A 101 -7.26 0.13 7.80
N PHE A 102 -6.62 -0.75 8.56
CA PHE A 102 -6.10 -2.00 8.04
C PHE A 102 -6.53 -3.19 8.89
N GLN A 103 -6.52 -4.37 8.28
CA GLN A 103 -6.57 -5.67 8.93
C GLN A 103 -5.54 -6.57 8.26
N GLY A 104 -4.77 -7.33 9.04
CA GLY A 104 -3.75 -8.18 8.45
C GLY A 104 -3.27 -9.32 9.34
N ILE A 105 -2.49 -10.19 8.71
CA ILE A 105 -1.74 -11.27 9.33
C ILE A 105 -0.27 -11.01 8.98
N LYS A 106 0.53 -10.66 9.98
CA LYS A 106 1.93 -10.25 9.83
C LYS A 106 2.87 -11.34 10.34
N GLN A 107 3.92 -11.62 9.59
CA GLN A 107 5.05 -12.42 10.08
C GLN A 107 5.99 -11.50 10.87
N GLU A 108 6.27 -11.83 12.14
CA GLU A 108 7.23 -11.07 12.95
C GLU A 108 8.67 -11.50 12.67
N GLY A 109 9.43 -10.60 12.05
CA GLY A 109 10.80 -10.87 11.61
C GLY A 109 10.88 -11.88 10.47
N ASP A 110 12.09 -12.31 10.15
CA ASP A 110 12.35 -13.28 9.08
C ASP A 110 12.24 -14.74 9.52
N ASP A 111 11.96 -14.99 10.81
CA ASP A 111 11.82 -16.33 11.35
C ASP A 111 10.45 -16.92 10.98
N ILE A 112 10.42 -17.67 9.87
CA ILE A 112 9.26 -18.40 9.37
C ILE A 112 8.71 -19.45 10.34
N ARG A 113 9.45 -19.80 11.41
CA ARG A 113 9.02 -20.77 12.42
C ARG A 113 8.13 -20.12 13.47
N LYS A 114 8.14 -18.79 13.60
CA LYS A 114 7.21 -18.06 14.46
C LYS A 114 5.82 -18.03 13.83
N ALA A 115 4.80 -18.22 14.64
CA ALA A 115 3.42 -18.10 14.18
C ALA A 115 3.13 -16.66 13.73
N PRO A 116 2.52 -16.44 12.55
CA PRO A 116 2.05 -15.12 12.13
C PRO A 116 1.04 -14.56 13.13
N LYS A 117 1.07 -13.24 13.36
CA LYS A 117 0.14 -12.55 14.27
C LYS A 117 -0.91 -11.76 13.50
N ARG A 118 -2.14 -11.81 13.99
CA ARG A 118 -3.22 -10.93 13.53
C ARG A 118 -3.05 -9.54 14.14
N CYS A 119 -3.25 -8.51 13.33
CA CYS A 119 -3.30 -7.12 13.79
C CYS A 119 -4.24 -6.29 12.92
N SER A 120 -4.76 -5.22 13.50
CA SER A 120 -5.66 -4.28 12.82
C SER A 120 -5.51 -2.90 13.43
N SER A 121 -6.12 -1.90 12.79
CA SER A 121 -6.31 -0.58 13.39
C SER A 121 -7.79 -0.20 13.49
N GLU A 122 -8.06 0.72 14.41
CA GLU A 122 -9.24 1.57 14.32
C GLU A 122 -9.20 2.47 13.08
N TRP A 123 -10.34 3.07 12.75
CA TRP A 123 -10.45 4.09 11.70
C TRP A 123 -9.65 5.33 12.05
N LYS A 124 -8.76 5.74 11.14
CA LYS A 124 -7.92 6.94 11.24
C LYS A 124 -8.31 7.92 10.14
N GLN A 125 -8.22 9.21 10.43
CA GLN A 125 -8.42 10.24 9.43
C GLN A 125 -7.09 10.57 8.75
N ALA A 126 -7.08 10.62 7.42
CA ALA A 126 -6.05 11.26 6.63
C ALA A 126 -6.63 12.59 6.12
N ASP A 127 -6.08 13.70 6.61
CA ASP A 127 -6.55 15.04 6.28
C ASP A 127 -6.15 15.46 4.84
N ASN A 128 -6.22 16.76 4.55
CA ASN A 128 -5.84 17.32 3.26
C ASN A 128 -4.30 17.42 3.10
N ALA A 129 -3.65 16.27 3.16
CA ALA A 129 -2.23 16.08 2.88
C ALA A 129 -1.99 14.61 2.54
N TYR A 130 -0.81 14.30 1.99
CA TYR A 130 -0.43 12.93 1.70
C TYR A 130 0.16 12.25 2.93
N HIS A 131 -0.53 11.24 3.46
CA HIS A 131 -0.11 10.47 4.62
C HIS A 131 0.48 9.14 4.15
N TYR A 132 1.77 8.91 4.36
CA TYR A 132 2.47 7.74 3.83
C TYR A 132 3.39 7.13 4.88
N PHE A 133 3.79 5.87 4.70
CA PHE A 133 4.75 5.23 5.59
C PHE A 133 6.17 5.47 5.08
N ASP A 134 6.96 6.20 5.84
CA ASP A 134 8.33 6.52 5.47
C ASP A 134 9.22 5.28 5.54
N GLN A 135 9.83 4.91 4.41
CA GLN A 135 10.68 3.71 4.29
C GLN A 135 12.06 3.89 4.95
N LEU A 136 12.50 5.12 5.23
CA LEU A 136 13.73 5.34 6.01
C LEU A 136 13.52 4.97 7.48
N THR A 137 12.27 5.06 7.96
CA THR A 137 11.90 4.77 9.34
C THR A 137 11.01 3.53 9.47
N SER A 138 10.72 2.86 8.36
CA SER A 138 9.93 1.62 8.30
C SER A 138 10.57 0.62 7.36
N GLU A 139 10.95 -0.52 7.92
CA GLU A 139 11.28 -1.69 7.12
C GLU A 139 10.02 -2.23 6.42
N LEU A 140 10.22 -2.94 5.30
CA LEU A 140 9.16 -3.77 4.74
C LEU A 140 9.06 -5.04 5.57
N VAL A 141 7.84 -5.43 5.88
CA VAL A 141 7.53 -6.64 6.64
C VAL A 141 6.76 -7.61 5.76
N THR A 142 6.78 -8.88 6.12
CA THR A 142 6.04 -9.92 5.39
C THR A 142 4.62 -10.00 5.91
N TRP A 143 3.65 -9.69 5.03
CA TRP A 143 2.23 -9.86 5.28
C TRP A 143 1.74 -11.15 4.63
N LYS A 144 1.12 -12.03 5.42
CA LYS A 144 0.36 -13.20 4.94
C LYS A 144 -1.07 -12.85 4.54
N GLN A 145 -1.54 -11.70 5.01
CA GLN A 145 -2.75 -11.03 4.56
C GLN A 145 -2.60 -9.55 4.91
N LEU A 146 -2.97 -8.64 4.02
CA LEU A 146 -3.09 -7.24 4.34
C LEU A 146 -4.25 -6.64 3.54
N ILE A 147 -5.29 -6.27 4.25
CA ILE A 147 -6.45 -5.59 3.71
C ILE A 147 -6.39 -4.14 4.18
N LEU A 148 -6.30 -3.22 3.21
CA LEU A 148 -6.44 -1.79 3.44
C LEU A 148 -7.84 -1.37 3.05
N GLU A 149 -8.44 -0.49 3.83
CA GLU A 149 -9.76 0.03 3.56
C GLU A 149 -9.73 1.55 3.67
N ALA A 150 -10.20 2.24 2.64
CA ALA A 150 -10.36 3.68 2.62
C ALA A 150 -11.80 4.05 2.24
N VAL A 151 -12.40 4.96 2.98
CA VAL A 151 -13.76 5.46 2.75
C VAL A 151 -13.81 6.97 2.86
N LYS A 152 -14.82 7.59 2.24
CA LYS A 152 -14.97 9.05 2.25
C LYS A 152 -15.35 9.59 3.62
N ASN A 153 -16.31 8.94 4.29
CA ASN A 153 -16.83 9.33 5.60
C ASN A 153 -16.54 8.23 6.61
N LYS A 154 -16.28 8.58 7.88
CA LYS A 154 -16.08 7.59 8.94
C LYS A 154 -17.31 6.68 9.03
N PRO A 155 -17.15 5.36 9.01
CA PRO A 155 -18.27 4.46 9.27
C PRO A 155 -18.76 4.63 10.70
N THR A 156 -20.08 4.67 10.85
CA THR A 156 -20.80 4.72 12.14
C THR A 156 -20.83 3.37 12.82
#